data_AF-A0A2G6EPQ1-F1
#
_entry.id   AF-A0A2G6EPQ1-F1
#
_cell.length_a   1.000
_cell.length_b   1.000
_cell.length_c   1.000
_cell.angle_alpha   90.00
_cell.angle_beta   90.00
_cell.angle_gamma   90.00
#
_symmetry.space_group_name_H-M   'P 1'
#
loop_
_entity.id
_entity.type
_entity.pdbx_description
1 polymer ?
#
loop_
_entity_poly.entity_id
_entity_poly.type
_entity_poly.pdbx_seq_one_letter_code
_entity_poly.pdbx_strand_id
1 'polypeptide(L)'
;MQITGHFFPQTGLGGTVAGGDTFLLQALDKSLVDLGFSEYTSGIKNKIDVFAITAALMFGTAGLPHVIVRFFTVPKVKDARSSAGWALFFIALLYTTAGAVGAFARYNVIETVNTKDNTGTDYVQMPQWFKNWENSGLISWYDHNGDGKVQYAAGKSVQGKPQFVGTSTDPKARGEYGQRLVTNPSDGKFDINKQPFANELYVDRDIMVLANPEIAKLPNWVIALVAAGAMAAALSTAAGLLLVISTAVAHDLLKKTIKPDISERSELLSARLAAAAAIGIAGYFGLNPPGYVAALVALAFGLASASFFPAIILGIFNKKMNR
;
A
#
# COMPACT_ATOMS: atom_id res chain seq x y z
N MET A 1 20.61 2.43 7.45
CA MET A 1 21.96 2.15 7.99
C MET A 1 22.65 0.96 7.33
N GLN A 2 22.06 -0.24 7.27
CA GLN A 2 22.77 -1.41 6.72
C GLN A 2 23.00 -1.38 5.19
N ILE A 3 22.08 -0.80 4.41
CA ILE A 3 22.20 -0.80 2.94
C ILE A 3 22.96 0.41 2.42
N THR A 4 22.79 1.62 2.97
CA THR A 4 23.43 2.84 2.43
C THR A 4 24.08 3.73 3.48
N GLY A 5 24.15 3.30 4.75
CA GLY A 5 24.73 4.10 5.85
C GLY A 5 23.88 5.30 6.30
N HIS A 6 22.97 5.81 5.48
CA HIS A 6 22.14 6.97 5.80
C HIS A 6 21.10 6.69 6.91
N PHE A 7 20.85 7.72 7.73
CA PHE A 7 19.82 7.72 8.77
C PHE A 7 18.41 7.92 8.18
N PHE A 8 18.25 8.88 7.26
CA PHE A 8 16.98 9.13 6.61
C PHE A 8 16.84 8.30 5.32
N PRO A 9 15.72 7.57 5.12
CA PRO A 9 15.52 6.78 3.91
C PRO A 9 15.56 7.62 2.63
N GLN A 10 15.01 8.83 2.67
CA GLN A 10 14.99 9.78 1.55
C GLN A 10 16.38 10.15 1.03
N THR A 11 17.37 10.30 1.92
CA THR A 11 18.77 10.56 1.53
C THR A 11 19.48 9.29 1.07
N GLY A 12 19.04 8.13 1.55
CA GLY A 12 19.59 6.83 1.18
C GLY A 12 19.20 6.36 -0.23
N LEU A 13 18.11 6.87 -0.81
CA LEU A 13 17.73 6.58 -2.21
C LEU A 13 18.82 7.00 -3.20
N GLY A 14 19.44 8.16 -2.98
CA GLY A 14 20.56 8.67 -3.76
C GLY A 14 21.93 8.30 -3.18
N GLY A 15 21.98 7.43 -2.16
CA GLY A 15 23.22 6.99 -1.51
C GLY A 15 23.83 5.78 -2.20
N THR A 16 25.11 5.52 -1.92
CA THR A 16 25.81 4.31 -2.37
C THR A 16 25.45 3.11 -1.49
N VAL A 17 25.48 1.91 -2.06
CA VAL A 17 25.30 0.67 -1.30
C VAL A 17 26.52 0.44 -0.40
N ALA A 18 26.31 0.03 0.84
CA ALA A 18 27.32 -0.16 1.86
C ALA A 18 28.36 -1.19 1.37
N GLY A 19 29.59 -0.74 1.17
CA GLY A 19 30.70 -1.57 0.67
C GLY A 19 30.92 -1.52 -0.85
N GLY A 20 30.31 -0.58 -1.58
CA GLY A 20 30.60 -0.35 -3.00
C GLY A 20 30.41 1.11 -3.45
N ASP A 21 30.84 1.40 -4.68
CA ASP A 21 30.74 2.75 -5.30
C ASP A 21 29.44 2.95 -6.12
N THR A 22 28.58 1.94 -6.18
CA THR A 22 27.32 2.00 -6.93
C THR A 22 26.19 2.61 -6.11
N PHE A 23 25.44 3.52 -6.75
CA PHE A 23 24.21 4.07 -6.19
C PHE A 23 23.14 2.99 -6.03
N LEU A 24 22.35 3.07 -4.95
CA LEU A 24 21.26 2.13 -4.68
C LEU A 24 20.30 1.99 -5.88
N LEU A 25 19.87 3.11 -6.45
CA LEU A 25 18.94 3.10 -7.58
C LEU A 25 19.53 2.39 -8.80
N GLN A 26 20.81 2.59 -9.07
CA GLN A 26 21.50 1.92 -10.17
C GLN A 26 21.68 0.42 -9.91
N ALA A 27 22.02 0.04 -8.68
CA ALA A 27 22.13 -1.35 -8.26
C ALA A 27 20.77 -2.06 -8.35
N LEU A 28 19.69 -1.38 -7.93
CA LEU A 28 18.32 -1.86 -8.02
C LEU A 28 17.89 -2.00 -9.48
N ASP A 29 18.09 -0.99 -10.33
CA ASP A 29 17.73 -1.05 -11.75
C ASP A 29 18.46 -2.20 -12.44
N LYS A 30 19.77 -2.35 -12.21
CA LYS A 30 20.54 -3.47 -12.76
C LYS A 30 19.98 -4.82 -12.31
N SER A 31 19.79 -5.01 -11.01
CA SER A 31 19.25 -6.26 -10.47
C SER A 31 17.85 -6.57 -11.01
N LEU A 32 17.01 -5.56 -11.18
CA LEU A 32 15.69 -5.74 -11.78
C LEU A 32 15.74 -6.14 -13.24
N VAL A 33 16.57 -5.46 -14.04
CA VAL A 33 16.74 -5.76 -15.47
C VAL A 33 17.32 -7.15 -15.67
N ASP A 34 18.34 -7.54 -14.88
CA ASP A 34 18.94 -8.87 -14.93
C ASP A 34 17.92 -9.99 -14.60
N LEU A 35 16.89 -9.67 -13.83
CA LEU A 35 15.80 -10.59 -13.46
C LEU A 35 14.57 -10.47 -14.39
N GLY A 36 14.66 -9.69 -15.47
CA GLY A 36 13.60 -9.51 -16.47
C GLY A 36 12.51 -8.51 -16.09
N PHE A 37 12.67 -7.76 -14.98
CA PHE A 37 11.77 -6.67 -14.61
C PHE A 37 12.09 -5.38 -15.38
N SER A 38 11.11 -4.49 -15.45
CA SER A 38 11.36 -3.10 -15.86
C SER A 38 12.22 -2.37 -14.82
N GLU A 39 13.07 -1.46 -15.28
CA GLU A 39 13.80 -0.52 -14.42
C GLU A 39 12.84 0.15 -13.43
N TYR A 40 13.27 0.27 -12.17
CA TYR A 40 12.53 0.94 -11.13
C TYR A 40 12.31 2.43 -11.45
N THR A 41 13.29 3.04 -12.12
CA THR A 41 13.28 4.46 -12.50
C THR A 41 12.52 4.75 -13.80
N SER A 42 12.16 3.72 -14.58
CA SER A 42 11.40 3.90 -15.82
C SER A 42 9.95 4.31 -15.55
N GLY A 43 9.48 5.36 -16.24
CA GLY A 43 8.12 5.84 -16.13
C GLY A 43 7.12 4.86 -16.77
N ILE A 44 6.23 4.26 -15.96
CA ILE A 44 5.25 3.25 -16.41
C ILE A 44 4.13 3.86 -17.28
N LYS A 45 3.91 5.18 -17.22
CA LYS A 45 2.81 5.88 -17.91
C LYS A 45 3.25 7.16 -18.59
N ASN A 46 2.45 7.62 -19.55
CA ASN A 46 2.64 8.92 -20.19
C ASN A 46 2.64 10.05 -19.14
N LYS A 47 3.50 11.05 -19.31
CA LYS A 47 3.64 12.18 -18.38
C LYS A 47 2.31 12.93 -18.19
N ILE A 48 1.48 13.01 -19.23
CA ILE A 48 0.15 13.64 -19.16
C ILE A 48 -0.78 12.81 -18.26
N ASP A 49 -0.78 11.48 -18.39
CA ASP A 49 -1.60 10.61 -17.55
C ASP A 49 -1.17 10.71 -16.08
N VAL A 50 0.13 10.72 -15.83
CA VAL A 50 0.68 10.88 -14.47
C VAL A 50 0.28 12.23 -13.89
N PHE A 51 0.39 13.31 -14.67
CA PHE A 51 -0.05 14.64 -14.25
C PHE A 51 -1.55 14.67 -13.94
N ALA A 52 -2.39 14.15 -14.83
CA ALA A 52 -3.84 14.13 -14.67
C ALA A 52 -4.28 13.30 -13.45
N ILE A 53 -3.71 12.11 -13.25
CA ILE A 53 -4.00 11.27 -12.08
C ILE A 53 -3.54 11.97 -10.79
N THR A 54 -2.35 12.58 -10.80
CA THR A 54 -1.83 13.32 -9.64
C THR A 54 -2.72 14.51 -9.30
N ALA A 55 -3.12 15.29 -10.31
CA ALA A 55 -4.03 16.41 -10.15
C ALA A 55 -5.39 15.96 -9.61
N ALA A 56 -5.98 14.90 -10.18
CA ALA A 56 -7.25 14.34 -9.71
C ALA A 56 -7.18 13.88 -8.24
N LEU A 57 -6.06 13.27 -7.82
CA LEU A 57 -5.88 12.86 -6.44
C LEU A 57 -5.72 14.06 -5.49
N MET A 58 -4.95 15.08 -5.89
CA MET A 58 -4.73 16.29 -5.08
C MET A 58 -6.01 17.14 -4.95
N PHE A 59 -6.70 17.39 -6.05
CA PHE A 59 -7.94 18.16 -6.06
C PHE A 59 -9.09 17.38 -5.42
N GLY A 60 -9.15 16.06 -5.66
CA GLY A 60 -10.10 15.17 -5.02
C GLY A 60 -9.96 15.19 -3.50
N THR A 61 -8.75 15.02 -2.97
CA THR A 61 -8.50 15.08 -1.52
C THR A 61 -8.84 16.44 -0.90
N ALA A 62 -8.51 17.54 -1.59
CA ALA A 62 -8.84 18.90 -1.14
C ALA A 62 -10.36 19.17 -1.10
N GLY A 63 -11.13 18.56 -2.00
CA GLY A 63 -12.58 18.73 -2.08
C GLY A 63 -13.39 17.93 -1.07
N LEU A 64 -12.76 17.02 -0.30
CA LEU A 64 -13.50 16.12 0.58
C LEU A 64 -13.92 16.79 1.90
N PRO A 65 -15.20 16.67 2.33
CA PRO A 65 -15.71 17.31 3.54
C PRO A 65 -14.96 16.96 4.83
N HIS A 66 -14.40 15.76 4.93
CA HIS A 66 -13.71 15.30 6.15
C HIS A 66 -12.48 16.14 6.50
N VAL A 67 -11.83 16.78 5.52
CA VAL A 67 -10.70 17.69 5.75
C VAL A 67 -11.20 19.09 6.10
N ILE A 68 -12.20 19.58 5.37
CA ILE A 68 -12.74 20.93 5.51
C ILE A 68 -13.35 21.15 6.91
N VAL A 69 -14.13 20.17 7.40
CA VAL A 69 -14.78 20.25 8.71
C VAL A 69 -13.78 20.39 9.85
N ARG A 70 -12.55 19.86 9.70
CA ARG A 70 -11.49 20.01 10.72
C ARG A 70 -10.94 21.43 10.82
N PHE A 71 -11.04 22.25 9.78
CA PHE A 71 -10.63 23.66 9.88
C PHE A 71 -11.66 24.51 10.63
N PHE A 72 -12.93 24.08 10.67
CA PHE A 72 -14.00 24.79 11.35
C PHE A 72 -14.06 24.52 12.86
N THR A 73 -13.32 23.54 13.38
CA THR A 73 -13.23 23.28 14.81
C THR A 73 -12.20 24.16 15.53
N VAL A 74 -11.37 24.90 14.78
CA VAL A 74 -10.33 25.76 15.35
C VAL A 74 -10.84 27.21 15.44
N PRO A 75 -10.87 27.83 16.63
CA PRO A 75 -11.45 29.16 16.80
C PRO A 75 -10.62 30.30 16.18
N LYS A 76 -9.32 30.09 15.94
CA LYS A 76 -8.40 31.12 15.40
C LYS A 76 -7.80 30.70 14.06
N VAL A 77 -7.83 31.61 13.10
CA VAL A 77 -7.26 31.41 11.76
C VAL A 77 -5.74 31.12 11.79
N LYS A 78 -5.01 31.75 12.73
CA LYS A 78 -3.56 31.52 12.89
C LYS A 78 -3.26 30.05 13.23
N ASP A 79 -4.03 29.48 14.15
CA ASP A 79 -3.85 28.11 14.62
C ASP A 79 -4.25 27.11 13.52
N ALA A 80 -5.30 27.43 12.75
CA ALA A 80 -5.70 26.65 11.57
C ALA A 80 -4.58 26.58 10.51
N ARG A 81 -3.90 27.72 10.23
CA ARG A 81 -2.76 27.75 9.29
C ARG A 81 -1.55 26.97 9.81
N SER A 82 -1.26 27.06 11.10
CA SER A 82 -0.17 26.28 11.72
C SER A 82 -0.45 24.79 11.66
N SER A 83 -1.69 24.37 11.94
CA SER A 83 -2.13 22.98 11.81
C SER A 83 -2.01 22.47 10.37
N ALA A 84 -2.37 23.29 9.37
CA ALA A 84 -2.17 22.95 7.96
C ALA A 84 -0.69 22.77 7.62
N GLY A 85 0.18 23.64 8.15
CA GLY A 85 1.63 23.53 7.98
C GLY A 85 2.20 22.22 8.53
N TRP A 86 1.79 21.83 9.75
CA TRP A 86 2.17 20.54 10.34
C TRP A 86 1.66 19.36 9.50
N ALA A 87 0.41 19.43 9.03
CA ALA A 87 -0.14 18.39 8.17
C ALA A 87 0.66 18.25 6.87
N LEU A 88 0.97 19.35 6.19
CA LEU A 88 1.82 19.35 4.98
C LEU A 88 3.22 18.79 5.26
N PHE A 89 3.82 19.14 6.40
CA PHE A 89 5.13 18.62 6.80
C PHE A 89 5.12 17.10 6.97
N PHE A 90 4.16 16.54 7.71
CA PHE A 90 4.06 15.09 7.90
C PHE A 90 3.69 14.35 6.61
N ILE A 91 2.84 14.94 5.76
CA ILE A 91 2.53 14.41 4.43
C ILE A 91 3.80 14.36 3.59
N ALA A 92 4.54 15.47 3.51
CA ALA A 92 5.79 15.52 2.75
C ALA A 92 6.79 14.47 3.25
N LEU A 93 7.01 14.39 4.57
CA LEU A 93 7.88 13.40 5.20
C LEU A 93 7.47 11.97 4.84
N LEU A 94 6.18 11.65 4.87
CA LEU A 94 5.67 10.33 4.56
C LEU A 94 5.87 10.00 3.07
N TYR A 95 5.47 10.90 2.17
CA TYR A 95 5.56 10.66 0.73
C TYR A 95 7.00 10.56 0.22
N THR A 96 7.93 11.34 0.78
CA THR A 96 9.37 11.22 0.44
C THR A 96 9.99 9.94 0.99
N THR A 97 9.51 9.46 2.14
CA THR A 97 10.03 8.25 2.79
C THR A 97 9.45 6.97 2.18
N ALA A 98 8.18 6.96 1.78
CA ALA A 98 7.49 5.75 1.30
C ALA A 98 8.16 5.15 0.06
N GLY A 99 8.49 5.98 -0.94
CA GLY A 99 9.19 5.51 -2.15
C GLY A 99 10.59 4.99 -1.86
N ALA A 100 11.28 5.57 -0.87
CA ALA A 100 12.60 5.12 -0.45
C ALA A 100 12.56 3.75 0.23
N VAL A 101 11.66 3.60 1.21
CA VAL A 101 11.48 2.34 1.94
C VAL A 101 11.01 1.24 0.98
N GLY A 102 10.15 1.56 0.00
CA GLY A 102 9.75 0.62 -1.05
C GLY A 102 10.93 0.12 -1.90
N ALA A 103 11.83 1.01 -2.31
CA ALA A 103 13.04 0.64 -3.04
C ALA A 103 13.96 -0.27 -2.20
N PHE A 104 14.19 0.10 -0.93
CA PHE A 104 14.99 -0.72 0.00
C PHE A 104 14.38 -2.09 0.24
N ALA A 105 13.07 -2.15 0.46
CA ALA A 105 12.35 -3.39 0.66
C ALA A 105 12.50 -4.33 -0.55
N ARG A 106 12.31 -3.81 -1.76
CA ARG A 106 12.45 -4.60 -2.98
C ARG A 106 13.88 -5.10 -3.17
N TYR A 107 14.87 -4.24 -2.94
CA TYR A 107 16.28 -4.61 -2.99
C TYR A 107 16.61 -5.73 -1.99
N ASN A 108 16.17 -5.58 -0.73
CA ASN A 108 16.39 -6.56 0.32
C ASN A 108 15.76 -7.93 0.03
N VAL A 109 14.54 -7.96 -0.51
CA VAL A 109 13.89 -9.21 -0.92
C VAL A 109 14.71 -9.89 -2.02
N ILE A 110 15.14 -9.15 -3.04
CA ILE A 110 15.93 -9.72 -4.13
C ILE A 110 17.28 -10.23 -3.62
N GLU A 111 18.01 -9.45 -2.82
CA GLU A 111 19.32 -9.84 -2.30
C GLU A 111 19.23 -11.07 -1.38
N THR A 112 18.17 -11.18 -0.57
CA THR A 112 17.99 -12.33 0.33
C THR A 112 17.50 -13.60 -0.36
N VAL A 113 16.72 -13.47 -1.44
CA VAL A 113 16.20 -14.62 -2.19
C VAL A 113 17.20 -15.07 -3.24
N ASN A 114 17.64 -14.17 -4.11
CA ASN A 114 18.46 -14.51 -5.27
C ASN A 114 19.96 -14.52 -5.01
N THR A 115 20.40 -14.00 -3.86
CA THR A 115 21.81 -13.66 -3.55
C THR A 115 22.38 -12.63 -4.52
N LYS A 116 23.63 -12.18 -4.28
CA LYS A 116 24.31 -11.21 -5.16
C LYS A 116 24.61 -11.76 -6.55
N ASP A 117 24.69 -13.08 -6.69
CA ASP A 117 25.05 -13.76 -7.92
C ASP A 117 23.83 -14.17 -8.77
N ASN A 118 22.61 -13.84 -8.33
CA ASN A 118 21.36 -14.21 -9.01
C ASN A 118 21.28 -15.72 -9.29
N THR A 119 21.52 -16.56 -8.29
CA THR A 119 21.47 -18.03 -8.43
C THR A 119 20.38 -18.68 -7.57
N GLY A 120 19.67 -17.89 -6.76
CA GLY A 120 18.70 -18.39 -5.79
C GLY A 120 19.36 -18.93 -4.53
N THR A 121 18.57 -19.05 -3.46
CA THR A 121 19.03 -19.56 -2.17
C THR A 121 18.22 -20.79 -1.80
N ASP A 122 18.86 -21.83 -1.27
CA ASP A 122 18.17 -23.07 -0.87
C ASP A 122 17.01 -22.78 0.08
N TYR A 123 15.84 -23.39 -0.16
CA TYR A 123 14.66 -23.19 0.69
C TYR A 123 14.94 -23.52 2.16
N VAL A 124 15.74 -24.56 2.43
CA VAL A 124 16.08 -24.98 3.79
C VAL A 124 16.84 -23.88 4.55
N GLN A 125 17.67 -23.13 3.83
CA GLN A 125 18.47 -22.02 4.37
C GLN A 125 17.70 -20.70 4.44
N MET A 126 16.44 -20.66 3.97
CA MET A 126 15.64 -19.45 4.00
C MET A 126 15.47 -18.93 5.44
N PRO A 127 15.60 -17.59 5.62
CA PRO A 127 15.44 -16.96 6.91
C PRO A 127 14.01 -17.10 7.46
N GLN A 128 13.88 -16.97 8.77
CA GLN A 128 12.60 -17.17 9.46
C GLN A 128 11.47 -16.27 8.97
N TRP A 129 11.77 -15.02 8.57
CA TRP A 129 10.77 -14.10 8.02
C TRP A 129 10.06 -14.72 6.81
N PHE A 130 10.81 -15.38 5.91
CA PHE A 130 10.26 -16.00 4.71
C PHE A 130 9.20 -17.05 5.08
N LYS A 131 9.53 -17.94 6.02
CA LYS A 131 8.62 -18.97 6.53
C LYS A 131 7.39 -18.37 7.23
N ASN A 132 7.54 -17.28 7.96
CA ASN A 132 6.43 -16.59 8.63
C ASN A 132 5.42 -16.03 7.61
N TRP A 133 5.91 -15.39 6.54
CA TRP A 133 5.07 -14.79 5.51
C TRP A 133 4.49 -15.84 4.54
N GLU A 134 5.19 -16.95 4.32
CA GLU A 134 4.65 -18.12 3.64
C GLU A 134 3.50 -18.76 4.44
N ASN A 135 3.66 -18.91 5.77
CA ASN A 135 2.62 -19.41 6.65
C ASN A 135 1.38 -18.52 6.69
N SER A 136 1.57 -17.21 6.58
CA SER A 136 0.48 -16.24 6.42
C SER A 136 -0.21 -16.33 5.05
N GLY A 137 0.40 -16.99 4.07
CA GLY A 137 -0.13 -17.15 2.71
C GLY A 137 0.10 -15.96 1.79
N LEU A 138 0.99 -15.04 2.18
CA LEU A 138 1.33 -13.84 1.42
C LEU A 138 2.62 -14.01 0.60
N ILE A 139 3.35 -15.09 0.86
CA ILE A 139 4.42 -15.61 0.04
C ILE A 139 4.06 -17.03 -0.39
N SER A 140 4.35 -17.39 -1.63
CA SER A 140 4.33 -18.79 -2.05
C SER A 140 5.53 -19.09 -2.92
N TRP A 141 6.12 -20.26 -2.73
CA TRP A 141 7.17 -20.77 -3.57
C TRP A 141 6.69 -22.05 -4.28
N TYR A 142 7.01 -22.16 -5.56
CA TYR A 142 6.84 -23.36 -6.33
C TYR A 142 8.09 -23.56 -7.19
N ASP A 143 8.77 -24.68 -6.96
CA ASP A 143 9.98 -25.05 -7.68
C ASP A 143 9.63 -25.51 -9.11
N HIS A 144 10.05 -24.73 -10.11
CA HIS A 144 9.79 -25.02 -11.53
C HIS A 144 10.93 -25.85 -12.15
N ASN A 145 12.14 -25.77 -11.61
CA ASN A 145 13.34 -26.34 -12.20
C ASN A 145 13.86 -27.59 -11.44
N GLY A 146 13.33 -27.86 -10.25
CA GLY A 146 13.65 -28.99 -9.37
C GLY A 146 14.95 -28.85 -8.58
N ASP A 147 15.52 -27.65 -8.45
CA ASP A 147 16.82 -27.41 -7.80
C ASP A 147 16.73 -27.17 -6.29
N GLY A 148 15.52 -27.03 -5.72
CA GLY A 148 15.28 -26.78 -4.30
C GLY A 148 15.66 -25.37 -3.82
N LYS A 149 15.96 -24.45 -4.74
CA LYS A 149 16.28 -23.06 -4.46
C LYS A 149 15.04 -22.19 -4.67
N VAL A 150 15.03 -21.07 -3.96
CA VAL A 150 14.02 -20.04 -4.15
C VAL A 150 14.59 -18.99 -5.10
N GLN A 151 13.95 -18.86 -6.27
CA GLN A 151 14.35 -17.96 -7.34
C GLN A 151 13.24 -16.96 -7.67
N TYR A 152 13.55 -15.67 -7.56
CA TYR A 152 12.61 -14.58 -7.84
C TYR A 152 12.97 -13.85 -9.13
N ALA A 153 12.12 -13.96 -10.15
CA ALA A 153 12.32 -13.29 -11.44
C ALA A 153 11.02 -12.65 -11.92
N ALA A 154 11.07 -11.99 -13.08
CA ALA A 154 9.86 -11.52 -13.74
C ALA A 154 9.00 -12.69 -14.22
N GLY A 155 7.69 -12.45 -14.27
CA GLY A 155 6.69 -13.46 -14.60
C GLY A 155 5.88 -13.92 -13.40
N LYS A 156 5.02 -14.91 -13.63
CA LYS A 156 4.11 -15.45 -12.61
C LYS A 156 4.66 -16.78 -12.12
N SER A 157 4.81 -16.95 -10.81
CA SER A 157 5.04 -18.26 -10.18
C SER A 157 3.74 -19.05 -9.96
N VAL A 158 2.62 -18.34 -9.77
CA VAL A 158 1.27 -18.92 -9.60
C VAL A 158 0.23 -18.21 -10.46
N GLN A 159 -0.85 -18.91 -10.79
CA GLN A 159 -1.97 -18.34 -11.54
C GLN A 159 -2.89 -17.51 -10.63
N GLY A 160 -2.65 -16.20 -10.57
CA GLY A 160 -3.46 -15.27 -9.77
C GLY A 160 -2.92 -15.11 -8.34
N LYS A 161 -3.80 -15.21 -7.34
CA LYS A 161 -3.39 -15.27 -5.93
C LYS A 161 -3.04 -16.71 -5.56
N PRO A 162 -2.05 -16.95 -4.69
CA PRO A 162 -1.66 -18.30 -4.30
C PRO A 162 -2.82 -19.02 -3.60
N GLN A 163 -3.09 -20.25 -4.03
CA GLN A 163 -4.02 -21.16 -3.37
C GLN A 163 -3.23 -22.31 -2.78
N PHE A 164 -3.31 -22.48 -1.46
CA PHE A 164 -2.54 -23.49 -0.74
C PHE A 164 -3.35 -24.77 -0.54
N VAL A 165 -2.65 -25.90 -0.56
CA VAL A 165 -3.21 -27.20 -0.17
C VAL A 165 -3.47 -27.15 1.34
N GLY A 166 -4.70 -26.90 1.78
CA GLY A 166 -5.06 -26.94 3.21
C GLY A 166 -4.54 -25.77 4.07
N THR A 167 -4.58 -25.97 5.39
CA THR A 167 -4.23 -24.95 6.39
C THR A 167 -2.73 -24.90 6.67
N SER A 168 -2.23 -23.78 7.19
CA SER A 168 -0.80 -23.59 7.48
C SER A 168 -0.24 -24.57 8.51
N THR A 169 -1.09 -25.18 9.35
CA THR A 169 -0.71 -26.13 10.39
C THR A 169 -0.79 -27.59 9.96
N ASP A 170 -1.33 -27.89 8.77
CA ASP A 170 -1.48 -29.26 8.29
C ASP A 170 -0.12 -29.82 7.81
N PRO A 171 0.41 -30.91 8.39
CA PRO A 171 1.64 -31.53 7.91
C PRO A 171 1.55 -32.06 6.48
N LYS A 172 0.34 -32.42 6.01
CA LYS A 172 0.12 -32.92 4.64
C LYS A 172 0.07 -31.80 3.60
N ALA A 173 -0.02 -30.55 4.05
CA ALA A 173 0.06 -29.35 3.22
C ALA A 173 1.49 -28.93 2.86
N ARG A 174 2.49 -29.71 3.32
CA ARG A 174 3.91 -29.39 3.20
C ARG A 174 4.61 -30.26 2.18
N GLY A 175 5.49 -29.64 1.39
CA GLY A 175 6.35 -30.34 0.43
C GLY A 175 7.61 -30.90 1.09
N GLU A 176 8.47 -31.46 0.24
CA GLU A 176 9.71 -32.13 0.65
C GLU A 176 10.66 -31.24 1.47
N TYR A 177 10.69 -29.94 1.19
CA TYR A 177 11.54 -28.98 1.87
C TYR A 177 10.84 -28.29 3.06
N GLY A 178 9.58 -28.62 3.34
CA GLY A 178 8.75 -27.97 4.37
C GLY A 178 7.98 -26.73 3.87
N GLN A 179 7.99 -26.50 2.56
CA GLN A 179 7.26 -25.42 1.89
C GLN A 179 5.76 -25.67 1.86
N ARG A 180 4.96 -24.59 1.76
CA ARG A 180 3.52 -24.74 1.54
C ARG A 180 3.25 -25.11 0.09
N LEU A 181 2.57 -26.23 -0.11
CA LEU A 181 2.17 -26.67 -1.45
C LEU A 181 1.06 -25.75 -1.99
N VAL A 182 1.20 -25.37 -3.25
CA VAL A 182 0.21 -24.59 -3.99
C VAL A 182 -0.56 -25.46 -4.99
N THR A 183 -1.84 -25.19 -5.18
CA THR A 183 -2.72 -25.90 -6.13
C THR A 183 -2.77 -25.23 -7.50
N ASN A 184 -2.26 -24.01 -7.64
CA ASN A 184 -2.32 -23.20 -8.85
C ASN A 184 -0.94 -22.71 -9.34
N PRO A 185 0.07 -23.60 -9.51
CA PRO A 185 1.35 -23.20 -10.09
C PRO A 185 1.17 -22.67 -11.52
N SER A 186 2.07 -21.78 -11.93
CA SER A 186 2.13 -21.33 -13.32
C SER A 186 2.82 -22.37 -14.22
N ASP A 187 2.84 -22.12 -15.52
CA ASP A 187 3.54 -22.97 -16.49
C ASP A 187 5.07 -22.87 -16.41
N GLY A 188 5.64 -21.98 -15.58
CA GLY A 188 7.08 -21.76 -15.48
C GLY A 188 7.74 -21.22 -16.77
N LYS A 189 6.96 -20.73 -17.74
CA LYS A 189 7.48 -20.21 -19.02
C LYS A 189 8.16 -18.86 -18.80
N PHE A 190 9.38 -18.72 -19.30
CA PHE A 190 10.14 -17.47 -19.30
C PHE A 190 10.97 -17.30 -20.57
N ASP A 191 11.45 -16.08 -20.80
CA ASP A 191 12.34 -15.75 -21.92
C ASP A 191 13.79 -15.78 -21.44
N ILE A 192 14.55 -16.77 -21.90
CA ILE A 192 15.96 -16.97 -21.53
C ILE A 192 16.87 -15.80 -21.92
N ASN A 193 16.45 -14.96 -22.88
CA ASN A 193 17.20 -13.78 -23.28
C ASN A 193 16.97 -12.58 -22.34
N LYS A 194 15.98 -12.65 -21.44
CA LYS A 194 15.59 -11.56 -20.54
C LYS A 194 15.86 -11.86 -19.07
N GLN A 195 15.90 -13.13 -18.68
CA GLN A 195 16.12 -13.54 -17.30
C GLN A 195 16.77 -14.93 -17.22
N PRO A 196 17.54 -15.20 -16.15
CA PRO A 196 18.30 -16.44 -16.00
C PRO A 196 17.45 -17.67 -15.69
N PHE A 197 16.28 -17.51 -15.08
CA PHE A 197 15.43 -18.60 -14.61
C PHE A 197 13.94 -18.23 -14.62
N ALA A 198 13.07 -19.23 -14.48
CA ALA A 198 11.64 -19.03 -14.28
C ALA A 198 11.37 -18.36 -12.93
N ASN A 199 10.34 -17.52 -12.83
CA ASN A 199 9.95 -16.99 -11.52
C ASN A 199 9.26 -18.08 -10.69
N GLU A 200 9.82 -18.40 -9.53
CA GLU A 200 9.32 -19.42 -8.61
C GLU A 200 8.69 -18.83 -7.35
N LEU A 201 8.93 -17.53 -7.11
CA LEU A 201 8.48 -16.85 -5.91
C LEU A 201 7.34 -15.88 -6.20
N TYR A 202 6.22 -16.08 -5.51
CA TYR A 202 5.16 -15.09 -5.37
C TYR A 202 5.41 -14.26 -4.10
N VAL A 203 5.45 -12.94 -4.25
CA VAL A 203 5.47 -12.00 -3.12
C VAL A 203 4.29 -11.05 -3.29
N ASP A 204 3.39 -11.02 -2.32
CA ASP A 204 2.31 -10.04 -2.32
C ASP A 204 2.89 -8.62 -2.21
N ARG A 205 2.34 -7.68 -2.99
CA ARG A 205 2.83 -6.30 -3.03
C ARG A 205 2.66 -5.59 -1.69
N ASP A 206 1.65 -5.99 -0.92
CA ASP A 206 1.29 -5.35 0.34
C ASP A 206 2.29 -5.72 1.46
N ILE A 207 2.99 -6.85 1.33
CA ILE A 207 3.96 -7.29 2.35
C ILE A 207 5.39 -6.82 2.09
N MET A 208 5.73 -6.39 0.87
CA MET A 208 7.12 -6.08 0.53
C MET A 208 7.71 -5.04 1.50
N VAL A 209 6.95 -3.99 1.80
CA VAL A 209 7.36 -2.95 2.76
C VAL A 209 7.20 -3.40 4.22
N LEU A 210 6.15 -4.17 4.54
CA LEU A 210 5.87 -4.61 5.92
C LEU A 210 6.84 -5.68 6.43
N ALA A 211 7.36 -6.53 5.54
CA ALA A 211 8.36 -7.54 5.87
C ALA A 211 9.76 -6.94 6.02
N ASN A 212 10.02 -5.75 5.48
CA ASN A 212 11.34 -5.14 5.45
C ASN A 212 12.01 -4.97 6.84
N PRO A 213 11.31 -4.56 7.92
CA PRO A 213 11.86 -4.57 9.28
C PRO A 213 12.37 -5.94 9.74
N GLU A 214 11.68 -7.02 9.38
CA GLU A 214 12.09 -8.40 9.68
C GLU A 214 13.28 -8.83 8.81
N ILE A 215 13.27 -8.48 7.53
CA ILE A 215 14.37 -8.76 6.59
C ILE A 215 15.66 -8.06 7.06
N ALA A 216 15.54 -6.81 7.53
CA ALA A 216 16.64 -6.02 8.08
C ALA A 216 17.05 -6.43 9.51
N LYS A 217 16.45 -7.50 10.07
CA LYS A 217 16.74 -8.02 11.42
C LYS A 217 16.62 -6.96 12.51
N LEU A 218 15.64 -6.06 12.39
CA LEU A 218 15.39 -5.04 13.40
C LEU A 218 14.79 -5.66 14.67
N PRO A 219 15.01 -5.05 15.85
CA PRO A 219 14.41 -5.53 17.09
C PRO A 219 12.88 -5.61 17.02
N ASN A 220 12.30 -6.60 17.70
CA ASN A 220 10.85 -6.86 17.70
C ASN A 220 10.00 -5.63 18.09
N TRP A 221 10.50 -4.76 18.97
CA TRP A 221 9.79 -3.54 19.36
C TRP A 221 9.66 -2.54 18.20
N VAL A 222 10.63 -2.50 17.27
CA VAL A 222 10.57 -1.65 16.06
C VAL A 222 9.51 -2.20 15.10
N ILE A 223 9.51 -3.53 14.89
CA ILE A 223 8.51 -4.21 14.05
C ILE A 223 7.10 -3.94 14.59
N ALA A 224 6.91 -4.09 15.91
CA ALA A 224 5.64 -3.82 16.57
C ALA A 224 5.21 -2.35 16.43
N LEU A 225 6.15 -1.40 16.52
CA LEU A 225 5.86 0.03 16.35
C LEU A 225 5.44 0.36 14.90
N VAL A 226 6.08 -0.25 13.90
CA VAL A 226 5.69 -0.11 12.49
C VAL A 226 4.30 -0.68 12.25
N ALA A 227 4.02 -1.90 12.75
CA ALA A 227 2.70 -2.51 12.65
C ALA A 227 1.61 -1.68 13.36
N ALA A 228 1.89 -1.17 14.55
CA ALA A 228 0.99 -0.28 15.28
C ALA A 228 0.73 1.03 14.52
N GLY A 229 1.76 1.61 13.90
CA GLY A 229 1.64 2.80 13.06
C GLY A 229 0.77 2.57 11.83
N ALA A 230 0.94 1.43 11.14
CA ALA A 230 0.10 1.05 10.01
C ALA A 230 -1.37 0.88 10.41
N MET A 231 -1.63 0.19 11.53
CA MET A 231 -2.97 0.06 12.09
C MET A 231 -3.58 1.41 12.50
N ALA A 232 -2.80 2.27 13.16
CA ALA A 232 -3.24 3.61 13.55
C ALA A 232 -3.61 4.47 12.34
N ALA A 233 -2.84 4.39 11.25
CA ALA A 233 -3.13 5.11 10.01
C ALA A 233 -4.45 4.63 9.36
N ALA A 234 -4.66 3.31 9.30
CA ALA A 234 -5.89 2.72 8.76
C ALA A 234 -7.12 3.12 9.60
N LEU A 235 -7.02 2.97 10.93
CA LEU A 235 -8.11 3.29 11.86
C LEU A 235 -8.44 4.79 11.89
N SER A 236 -7.44 5.67 11.81
CA SER A 236 -7.64 7.12 11.73
C SER A 236 -8.47 7.52 10.51
N THR A 237 -8.18 6.92 9.36
CA THR A 237 -8.91 7.18 8.11
C THR A 237 -10.34 6.63 8.18
N ALA A 238 -10.50 5.40 8.68
CA ALA A 238 -11.81 4.78 8.86
C ALA A 238 -12.73 5.62 9.78
N ALA A 239 -12.21 6.07 10.93
CA ALA A 239 -12.96 6.91 11.86
C ALA A 239 -13.39 8.25 11.23
N GLY A 240 -12.49 8.89 10.48
CA GLY A 240 -12.78 10.16 9.79
C GLY A 240 -13.87 10.02 8.74
N LEU A 241 -13.82 8.99 7.91
CA LEU A 241 -14.84 8.73 6.88
C LEU A 241 -16.19 8.32 7.48
N LEU A 242 -16.18 7.50 8.54
CA LEU A 242 -17.40 7.10 9.24
C LEU A 242 -18.14 8.29 9.85
N LEU A 243 -17.42 9.26 10.42
CA LEU A 243 -18.04 10.49 10.93
C LEU A 243 -18.76 11.23 9.80
N VAL A 244 -18.12 11.39 8.64
CA VAL A 244 -18.72 12.10 7.50
C VAL A 244 -19.95 11.38 6.94
N ILE A 245 -19.91 10.05 6.82
CA ILE A 245 -21.06 9.26 6.40
C ILE A 245 -22.21 9.45 7.40
N SER A 246 -21.91 9.40 8.69
CA SER A 246 -22.91 9.53 9.76
C SER A 246 -23.57 10.90 9.75
N THR A 247 -22.81 11.98 9.59
CA THR A 247 -23.34 13.35 9.52
C THR A 247 -24.09 13.61 8.22
N ALA A 248 -23.61 13.09 7.09
CA ALA A 248 -24.31 13.24 5.81
C ALA A 248 -25.68 12.56 5.82
N VAL A 249 -25.79 11.37 6.43
CA VAL A 249 -27.08 10.67 6.53
C VAL A 249 -28.00 11.33 7.56
N ALA A 250 -27.51 11.64 8.76
CA ALA A 250 -28.35 12.16 9.83
C ALA A 250 -28.75 13.63 9.62
N HIS A 251 -27.78 14.48 9.30
CA HIS A 251 -27.97 15.92 9.23
C HIS A 251 -28.41 16.37 7.83
N ASP A 252 -27.68 15.97 6.78
CA ASP A 252 -27.95 16.47 5.42
C ASP A 252 -29.14 15.76 4.77
N LEU A 253 -29.21 14.43 4.86
CA LEU A 253 -30.28 13.67 4.23
C LEU A 253 -31.55 13.66 5.10
N LEU A 254 -31.46 13.23 6.36
CA LEU A 254 -32.64 13.09 7.21
C LEU A 254 -33.16 14.44 7.70
N LYS A 255 -32.38 15.18 8.50
CA LYS A 255 -32.84 16.43 9.11
C LYS A 255 -33.11 17.50 8.07
N LYS A 256 -32.16 17.80 7.18
CA LYS A 256 -32.32 18.92 6.25
C LYS A 256 -33.28 18.64 5.08
N THR A 257 -33.39 17.38 4.62
CA THR A 257 -34.14 17.07 3.39
C THR A 257 -35.45 16.30 3.64
N ILE A 258 -35.43 15.22 4.44
CA ILE A 258 -36.59 14.31 4.56
C ILE A 258 -37.54 14.72 5.69
N LYS A 259 -37.00 15.00 6.88
CA LYS A 259 -37.78 15.30 8.09
C LYS A 259 -37.11 16.42 8.90
N PRO A 260 -37.43 17.70 8.58
CA PRO A 260 -36.92 18.89 9.28
C PRO A 260 -37.16 18.88 10.79
N ASP A 261 -38.31 18.39 11.23
CA ASP A 261 -38.72 18.40 12.63
C ASP A 261 -38.24 17.16 13.42
N ILE A 262 -37.11 16.56 13.04
CA ILE A 262 -36.53 15.45 13.79
C ILE A 262 -35.92 15.92 15.11
N SER A 263 -36.23 15.23 16.21
CA SER A 263 -35.61 15.51 17.51
C SER A 263 -34.11 15.23 17.50
N GLU A 264 -33.33 15.97 18.30
CA GLU A 264 -31.87 15.74 18.43
C GLU A 264 -31.53 14.31 18.85
N ARG A 265 -32.34 13.71 19.73
CA ARG A 265 -32.16 12.32 20.15
C ARG A 265 -32.31 11.35 18.98
N SER A 266 -33.30 11.59 18.11
CA SER A 266 -33.55 10.78 16.92
C SER A 266 -32.49 10.99 15.84
N GLU A 267 -31.97 12.21 15.68
CA GLU A 267 -30.85 12.53 14.79
C GLU A 267 -29.56 11.82 15.23
N LEU A 268 -29.25 11.84 16.53
CA LEU A 268 -28.09 11.12 17.06
C LEU A 268 -28.23 9.60 16.89
N LEU A 269 -29.44 9.07 17.06
CA LEU A 269 -29.71 7.65 16.87
C LEU A 269 -29.57 7.26 15.40
N SER A 270 -30.06 8.08 14.45
CA SER A 270 -29.89 7.82 13.03
C SER A 270 -28.43 7.91 12.59
N ALA A 271 -27.64 8.85 13.13
CA ALA A 271 -26.21 8.94 12.89
C ALA A 271 -25.47 7.66 13.32
N ARG A 272 -25.77 7.14 14.52
CA ARG A 272 -25.17 5.88 15.02
C ARG A 272 -25.59 4.66 14.20
N LEU A 273 -26.86 4.59 13.79
CA LEU A 273 -27.33 3.51 12.92
C LEU A 273 -26.67 3.56 11.53
N ALA A 274 -26.50 4.75 10.96
CA ALA A 274 -25.78 4.93 9.70
C ALA A 274 -24.32 4.50 9.82
N ALA A 275 -23.64 4.86 10.91
CA ALA A 275 -22.27 4.40 11.20
C ALA A 275 -22.20 2.87 11.29
N ALA A 276 -23.10 2.24 12.06
CA ALA A 276 -23.14 0.79 12.23
C ALA A 276 -23.41 0.07 10.91
N ALA A 277 -24.35 0.58 10.10
CA ALA A 277 -24.63 0.04 8.77
C ALA A 277 -23.41 0.16 7.84
N ALA A 278 -22.73 1.32 7.84
CA ALA A 278 -21.52 1.52 7.05
C ALA A 278 -20.39 0.56 7.46
N ILE A 279 -20.19 0.32 8.77
CA ILE A 279 -19.24 -0.66 9.28
C ILE A 279 -19.61 -2.08 8.83
N GLY A 280 -20.89 -2.45 8.89
CA GLY A 280 -21.35 -3.77 8.43
C GLY A 280 -21.09 -4.00 6.95
N ILE A 281 -21.40 -3.01 6.10
CA ILE A 281 -21.14 -3.07 4.66
C ILE A 281 -19.64 -3.11 4.38
N ALA A 282 -18.85 -2.28 5.04
CA ALA A 282 -17.39 -2.26 4.89
C ALA A 282 -16.76 -3.59 5.35
N GLY A 283 -17.23 -4.17 6.44
CA GLY A 283 -16.79 -5.48 6.93
C GLY A 283 -17.10 -6.60 5.95
N TYR A 284 -18.30 -6.59 5.35
CA TYR A 284 -18.68 -7.56 4.32
C TYR A 284 -17.76 -7.49 3.09
N PHE A 285 -17.51 -6.29 2.56
CA PHE A 285 -16.58 -6.11 1.44
C PHE A 285 -15.12 -6.32 1.83
N GLY A 286 -14.76 -6.15 3.11
CA GLY A 286 -13.43 -6.48 3.62
C GLY A 286 -13.14 -7.97 3.61
N LEU A 287 -14.14 -8.80 3.91
CA LEU A 287 -14.03 -10.26 3.82
C LEU A 287 -14.07 -10.77 2.38
N ASN A 288 -14.86 -10.11 1.51
CA ASN A 288 -15.00 -10.45 0.10
C ASN A 288 -14.56 -9.27 -0.79
N PRO A 289 -13.25 -8.97 -0.86
CA PRO A 289 -12.77 -7.80 -1.59
C PRO A 289 -13.05 -7.94 -3.08
N PRO A 290 -13.78 -6.99 -3.70
CA PRO A 290 -13.96 -7.00 -5.15
C PRO A 290 -12.62 -6.79 -5.85
N GLY A 291 -12.42 -7.37 -7.03
CA GLY A 291 -11.14 -7.28 -7.76
C GLY A 291 -10.72 -5.87 -8.20
N TYR A 292 -11.56 -4.85 -7.97
CA TYR A 292 -11.42 -3.49 -8.51
C TYR A 292 -11.50 -2.39 -7.43
N VAL A 293 -11.16 -2.69 -6.17
CA VAL A 293 -11.16 -1.68 -5.07
C VAL A 293 -10.33 -0.45 -5.43
N ALA A 294 -9.10 -0.62 -5.94
CA ALA A 294 -8.25 0.51 -6.30
C ALA A 294 -8.86 1.40 -7.40
N ALA A 295 -9.53 0.79 -8.39
CA ALA A 295 -10.21 1.51 -9.46
C ALA A 295 -11.43 2.28 -8.94
N LEU A 296 -12.23 1.68 -8.05
CA LEU A 296 -13.34 2.34 -7.36
C LEU A 296 -12.88 3.58 -6.59
N VAL A 297 -11.78 3.45 -5.84
CA VAL A 297 -11.20 4.57 -5.07
C VAL A 297 -10.73 5.67 -6.02
N ALA A 298 -10.01 5.33 -7.09
CA ALA A 298 -9.56 6.31 -8.08
C ALA A 298 -10.72 7.04 -8.75
N LEU A 299 -11.81 6.34 -9.09
CA LEU A 299 -13.03 6.93 -9.64
C LEU A 299 -13.71 7.86 -8.63
N ALA A 300 -13.79 7.48 -7.35
CA ALA A 300 -14.37 8.33 -6.31
C ALA A 300 -13.58 9.64 -6.13
N PHE A 301 -12.24 9.58 -6.14
CA PHE A 301 -11.40 10.79 -6.11
C PHE A 301 -11.54 11.63 -7.37
N GLY A 302 -11.61 11.00 -8.55
CA GLY A 302 -11.84 11.69 -9.82
C GLY A 302 -13.19 12.43 -9.84
N LEU A 303 -14.25 11.78 -9.37
CA LEU A 303 -15.57 12.39 -9.23
C LEU A 303 -15.53 13.58 -8.26
N ALA A 304 -14.93 13.42 -7.07
CA ALA A 304 -14.77 14.51 -6.10
C ALA A 304 -13.96 15.69 -6.68
N SER A 305 -12.91 15.40 -7.44
CA SER A 305 -12.10 16.40 -8.14
C SER A 305 -12.88 17.15 -9.22
N ALA A 306 -13.83 16.50 -9.90
CA ALA A 306 -14.61 17.11 -10.96
C ALA A 306 -15.84 17.87 -10.43
N SER A 307 -16.41 17.43 -9.31
CA SER A 307 -17.65 18.00 -8.76
C SER A 307 -17.40 19.04 -7.67
N PHE A 308 -16.73 18.65 -6.57
CA PHE A 308 -16.61 19.49 -5.38
C PHE A 308 -15.52 20.54 -5.53
N PHE A 309 -14.37 20.17 -6.09
CA PHE A 309 -13.23 21.06 -6.16
C PHE A 309 -13.51 22.34 -6.98
N PRO A 310 -14.11 22.29 -8.19
CA PRO A 310 -14.41 23.51 -8.94
C PRO A 310 -15.43 24.41 -8.23
N ALA A 311 -16.45 23.81 -7.60
CA ALA A 311 -17.44 24.56 -6.83
C ALA A 311 -16.80 25.27 -5.62
N ILE A 312 -15.89 24.60 -4.90
CA ILE A 312 -15.16 25.20 -3.77
C ILE A 312 -14.26 26.35 -4.25
N ILE A 313 -13.48 26.14 -5.31
CA ILE A 313 -12.58 27.16 -5.86
C ILE A 313 -13.36 28.39 -6.34
N LEU A 314 -14.41 28.17 -7.13
CA LEU A 314 -15.25 29.26 -7.61
C LEU A 314 -15.97 29.96 -6.45
N GLY A 315 -16.39 29.24 -5.41
CA GLY A 315 -17.03 29.85 -4.23
C GLY A 315 -16.10 30.70 -3.37
N ILE A 316 -14.82 30.36 -3.33
CA ILE A 316 -13.81 31.15 -2.58
C ILE A 316 -13.32 32.34 -3.41
N PHE A 317 -13.04 32.14 -4.70
CA PHE A 317 -12.29 33.11 -5.51
C PHE A 317 -13.15 33.92 -6.50
N ASN A 318 -14.35 33.46 -6.84
CA ASN A 318 -15.21 34.16 -7.80
C ASN A 318 -16.40 34.84 -7.10
N LYS A 319 -16.36 36.18 -7.04
CA LYS A 319 -17.44 37.02 -6.50
C LYS A 319 -18.76 36.91 -7.27
N LYS A 320 -18.76 36.38 -8.49
CA LYS A 320 -19.95 36.22 -9.33
C LYS A 320 -20.68 34.90 -9.09
N MET A 321 -20.10 33.97 -8.32
CA MET A 321 -20.75 32.69 -8.09
C MET A 321 -21.97 32.88 -7.18
N ASN A 322 -23.10 32.30 -7.59
CA ASN A 322 -24.37 32.32 -6.87
C ASN A 322 -24.75 30.90 -6.40
N ARG A 323 -25.81 30.81 -5.59
CA ARG A 323 -26.35 29.56 -5.05
C ARG A 323 -27.10 28.77 -6.11
#